data_AF-A0A453QF88-F1
#
_entry.id   AF-A0A453QF88-F1
#
_cell.length_a   1.000
_cell.length_b   1.000
_cell.length_c   1.000
_cell.angle_alpha   90.00
_cell.angle_beta   90.00
_cell.angle_gamma   90.00
#
_symmetry.space_group_name_H-M   'P 1'
#
loop_
_entity.id
_entity.type
_entity.pdbx_description
1 polymer ?
#
loop_
_entity_poly.entity_id
_entity_poly.type
_entity_poly.pdbx_seq_one_letter_code
_entity_poly.pdbx_strand_id
1 'polypeptide(L)'
;MATEQLLQCRPGCLVLLLLLLASVMMCPLVWSSPPTTVGRPPELTLLAGAAEKGAVCLDGSPPAYQLERGFGSGSHSWLVYLEGGGWCSTVEACSKHTKSALGSSNFMEAVQLAGIFSKDQSQNSDFYNWNKVFVRYCDGASFSGDAEYEDQDGNRLFFRGLRIWEAIIDELMEKGLANAKQV
;
A
#
# COMPACT_ATOMS: atom_id res chain seq x y z
N MET A 1 26.84 -21.53 84.60
CA MET A 1 26.21 -22.68 85.27
C MET A 1 24.77 -22.70 84.80
N ALA A 2 24.39 -23.77 84.08
CA ALA A 2 23.07 -24.43 83.94
C ALA A 2 21.81 -23.62 84.36
N THR A 3 20.65 -23.62 83.69
CA THR A 3 20.04 -24.54 82.71
C THR A 3 18.69 -23.97 82.22
N GLU A 4 18.28 -24.39 81.02
CA GLU A 4 16.92 -24.34 80.44
C GLU A 4 15.91 -25.15 81.27
N GLN A 5 14.60 -24.88 81.18
CA GLN A 5 13.60 -25.59 80.33
C GLN A 5 12.21 -24.99 80.69
N LEU A 6 11.17 -24.83 79.86
CA LEU A 6 10.58 -25.57 78.72
C LEU A 6 9.50 -24.66 78.09
N LEU A 7 9.24 -24.75 76.78
CA LEU A 7 8.10 -25.51 76.21
C LEU A 7 7.87 -25.16 74.72
N GLN A 8 7.86 -26.22 73.90
CA GLN A 8 7.85 -26.24 72.44
C GLN A 8 6.45 -26.04 71.82
N CYS A 9 6.39 -25.36 70.67
CA CYS A 9 5.36 -25.55 69.63
C CYS A 9 6.02 -26.12 68.36
N ARG A 10 5.41 -27.15 67.77
CA ARG A 10 5.99 -28.05 66.75
C ARG A 10 6.11 -27.42 65.34
N PRO A 11 7.03 -27.91 64.48
CA PRO A 11 7.48 -27.26 63.24
C PRO A 11 6.61 -27.55 62.00
N GLY A 12 5.33 -27.91 62.16
CA GLY A 12 4.49 -28.40 61.06
C GLY A 12 3.67 -27.34 60.31
N CYS A 13 3.47 -26.15 60.87
CA CYS A 13 2.56 -25.14 60.29
C CYS A 13 3.21 -24.29 59.19
N LEU A 14 4.55 -24.18 59.17
CA LEU A 14 5.26 -23.30 58.25
C LEU A 14 5.49 -23.90 56.85
N VAL A 15 5.47 -25.23 56.72
CA VAL A 15 5.77 -25.90 55.43
C VAL A 15 4.55 -25.91 54.50
N LEU A 16 3.32 -25.98 55.02
CA LEU A 16 2.11 -25.94 54.18
C LEU A 16 1.79 -24.53 53.62
N LEU A 17 2.28 -23.47 54.26
CA LEU A 17 2.08 -22.09 53.80
C LEU A 17 3.03 -21.67 52.66
N LEU A 18 4.13 -22.39 52.46
CA LEU A 18 5.13 -22.07 51.42
C LEU A 18 4.85 -22.74 50.06
N LEU A 19 3.99 -23.75 49.97
CA LEU A 19 3.66 -24.42 48.70
C LEU A 19 2.46 -23.79 47.94
N LEU A 20 1.77 -22.82 48.53
CA LEU A 20 0.64 -22.11 47.87
C LEU A 20 1.02 -20.77 47.23
N LEU A 21 2.30 -20.35 47.29
CA LEU A 21 2.75 -19.09 46.70
C LEU A 21 3.60 -19.25 45.42
N ALA A 22 3.89 -20.49 44.99
CA ALA A 22 4.74 -20.74 43.82
C ALA A 22 3.98 -20.92 42.48
N SER A 23 2.67 -20.68 42.43
CA SER A 23 1.84 -20.91 41.22
C SER A 23 1.38 -19.63 40.51
N VAL A 24 1.85 -18.44 40.89
CA VAL A 24 1.40 -17.16 40.30
C VAL A 24 2.56 -16.27 39.82
N MET A 25 3.66 -16.85 39.33
CA MET A 25 4.73 -16.10 38.66
C MET A 25 5.31 -16.83 37.43
N MET A 26 4.45 -17.49 36.67
CA MET A 26 4.61 -17.49 35.21
C MET A 26 3.49 -16.63 34.66
N CYS A 27 3.63 -15.32 34.82
CA CYS A 27 3.01 -14.41 33.86
C CYS A 27 3.62 -14.85 32.52
N PRO A 28 2.85 -15.44 31.58
CA PRO A 28 3.40 -15.65 30.25
C PRO A 28 3.92 -14.29 29.84
N LEU A 29 5.21 -14.21 29.51
CA LEU A 29 5.75 -13.13 28.71
C LEU A 29 4.94 -13.19 27.42
N VAL A 30 3.78 -12.54 27.44
CA VAL A 30 3.03 -12.20 26.25
C VAL A 30 4.00 -11.28 25.54
N TRP A 31 4.73 -11.87 24.60
CA TRP A 31 5.55 -11.13 23.64
C TRP A 31 4.53 -10.32 22.83
N SER A 32 4.14 -9.18 23.38
CA SER A 32 3.42 -8.16 22.64
C SER A 32 4.37 -7.77 21.53
N SER A 33 4.11 -8.35 20.35
CA SER A 33 4.75 -7.86 19.14
C SER A 33 4.46 -6.35 19.11
N PRO A 34 5.49 -5.50 18.94
CA PRO A 34 5.23 -4.07 18.78
C PRO A 34 4.17 -3.92 17.70
N PRO A 35 3.14 -3.08 17.90
CA PRO A 35 2.10 -2.89 16.90
C PRO A 35 2.80 -2.55 15.59
N THR A 36 2.56 -3.36 14.55
CA THR A 36 3.01 -3.06 13.20
C THR A 36 2.51 -1.66 12.90
N THR A 37 3.40 -0.68 12.86
CA THR A 37 3.04 0.68 12.48
C THR A 37 2.65 0.60 11.01
N VAL A 38 1.35 0.44 10.75
CA VAL A 38 0.79 0.59 9.41
C VAL A 38 1.01 2.06 9.07
N GLY A 39 2.10 2.33 8.37
CA GLY A 39 2.44 3.67 7.91
C GLY A 39 1.31 4.22 7.05
N ARG A 40 1.14 5.54 7.03
CA ARG A 40 0.18 6.20 6.13
C ARG A 40 0.48 5.79 4.68
N PRO A 41 -0.54 5.50 3.84
CA PRO A 41 -0.32 5.24 2.43
C PRO A 41 0.38 6.43 1.76
N PRO A 42 1.22 6.21 0.74
CA PRO A 42 1.74 7.31 -0.08
C PRO A 42 0.59 8.12 -0.68
N GLU A 43 0.79 9.42 -0.80
CA GLU A 43 -0.22 10.33 -1.32
C GLU A 43 -0.63 9.99 -2.76
N LEU A 44 -1.94 10.03 -3.04
CA LEU A 44 -2.49 9.91 -4.38
C LEU A 44 -2.26 11.24 -5.13
N THR A 45 -1.41 11.21 -6.14
CA THR A 45 -1.14 12.36 -7.00
C THR A 45 -2.04 12.30 -8.23
N LEU A 46 -2.90 13.30 -8.40
CA LEU A 46 -3.65 13.54 -9.64
C LEU A 46 -2.79 14.35 -10.61
N LEU A 47 -2.54 13.83 -11.81
CA LEU A 47 -1.76 14.51 -12.83
C LEU A 47 -2.65 15.43 -13.67
N ALA A 48 -3.14 16.52 -13.07
CA ALA A 48 -4.09 17.43 -13.71
C ALA A 48 -3.62 17.97 -15.07
N GLY A 49 -2.32 18.26 -15.21
CA GLY A 49 -1.73 18.75 -16.47
C GLY A 49 -1.74 17.72 -17.62
N ALA A 50 -1.97 16.43 -17.35
CA ALA A 50 -2.04 15.39 -18.38
C ALA A 50 -3.20 15.62 -19.36
N ALA A 51 -4.26 16.32 -18.93
CA ALA A 51 -5.39 16.66 -19.77
C ALA A 51 -5.00 17.50 -21.01
N GLU A 52 -3.94 18.33 -20.91
CA GLU A 52 -3.42 19.11 -22.04
C GLU A 52 -2.84 18.22 -23.16
N LYS A 53 -2.38 17.02 -22.80
CA LYS A 53 -1.92 15.98 -23.73
C LYS A 53 -3.06 15.01 -24.13
N GLY A 54 -4.29 15.27 -23.67
CA GLY A 54 -5.44 14.39 -23.86
C GLY A 54 -5.36 13.08 -23.08
N ALA A 55 -4.51 13.01 -22.04
CA ALA A 55 -4.41 11.88 -21.14
C ALA A 55 -5.40 12.08 -19.97
N VAL A 56 -6.53 11.38 -20.05
CA VAL A 56 -7.64 11.45 -19.09
C VAL A 56 -8.25 10.06 -18.90
N CYS A 57 -8.82 9.80 -17.73
CA CYS A 57 -9.62 8.61 -17.43
C CYS A 57 -10.86 8.51 -18.32
N LEU A 58 -11.58 7.38 -18.26
CA LEU A 58 -12.79 7.14 -19.06
C LEU A 58 -13.83 8.27 -18.98
N ASP A 59 -13.99 8.89 -17.81
CA ASP A 59 -14.93 10.01 -17.58
C ASP A 59 -14.36 11.41 -17.90
N GLY A 60 -13.10 11.50 -18.31
CA GLY A 60 -12.40 12.76 -18.57
C GLY A 60 -11.65 13.35 -17.38
N SER A 61 -11.70 12.73 -16.19
CA SER A 61 -10.89 13.13 -15.03
C SER A 61 -9.39 12.86 -15.24
N PRO A 62 -8.48 13.55 -14.54
CA PRO A 62 -7.04 13.35 -14.74
C PRO A 62 -6.57 11.98 -14.23
N PRO A 63 -5.54 11.37 -14.84
CA PRO A 63 -4.97 10.14 -14.34
C PRO A 63 -4.24 10.35 -13.00
N ALA A 64 -3.97 9.25 -12.29
CA ALA A 64 -3.37 9.31 -10.96
C ALA A 64 -2.28 8.27 -10.75
N TYR A 65 -1.37 8.55 -9.81
CA TYR A 65 -0.37 7.60 -9.34
C TYR A 65 -0.02 7.86 -7.87
N GLN A 66 0.57 6.86 -7.22
CA GLN A 66 1.19 7.00 -5.89
C GLN A 66 2.68 6.72 -6.03
N LEU A 67 3.52 7.57 -5.44
CA LEU A 67 4.98 7.44 -5.49
C LEU A 67 5.56 7.32 -4.07
N GLU A 68 6.27 6.23 -3.85
CA GLU A 68 7.09 6.01 -2.67
C GLU A 68 8.58 6.12 -3.01
N ARG A 69 9.29 7.07 -2.39
CA ARG A 69 10.71 7.27 -2.66
C ARG A 69 11.58 6.17 -2.05
N GLY A 70 12.54 5.72 -2.86
CA GLY A 70 13.60 4.79 -2.48
C GLY A 70 14.66 5.44 -1.61
N PHE A 71 15.57 4.63 -1.11
CA PHE A 71 16.64 5.07 -0.20
C PHE A 71 17.91 4.23 -0.37
N GLY A 72 19.04 4.74 0.12
CA GLY A 72 20.33 4.04 0.04
C GLY A 72 20.69 3.65 -1.40
N SER A 73 21.11 2.40 -1.60
CA SER A 73 21.51 1.87 -2.91
C SER A 73 20.36 1.81 -3.93
N GLY A 74 19.11 1.66 -3.48
CA GLY A 74 17.92 1.60 -4.34
C GLY A 74 17.38 2.97 -4.77
N SER A 75 17.97 4.07 -4.30
CA SER A 75 17.52 5.44 -4.64
C SER A 75 17.53 5.77 -6.15
N HIS A 76 18.28 5.02 -6.96
CA HIS A 76 18.36 5.14 -8.42
C HIS A 76 17.73 3.95 -9.15
N SER A 77 17.00 3.08 -8.45
CA SER A 77 16.24 1.99 -9.05
C SER A 77 14.75 2.26 -8.88
N TRP A 78 13.96 1.81 -9.85
CA TRP A 78 12.55 2.14 -9.95
C TRP A 78 11.71 0.90 -10.22
N LEU A 79 10.58 0.78 -9.52
CA LEU A 79 9.53 -0.19 -9.81
C LEU A 79 8.32 0.60 -10.28
N VAL A 80 7.94 0.46 -11.55
CA VAL A 80 6.70 1.04 -12.09
C VAL A 80 5.67 -0.06 -12.23
N TYR A 81 4.62 0.03 -11.42
CA TYR A 81 3.55 -0.97 -11.38
C TYR A 81 2.27 -0.38 -11.95
N LEU A 82 1.64 -1.11 -12.86
CA LEU A 82 0.34 -0.77 -13.43
C LEU A 82 -0.76 -1.48 -12.63
N GLU A 83 -1.65 -0.70 -12.01
CA GLU A 83 -2.83 -1.24 -11.35
C GLU A 83 -3.66 -2.07 -12.35
N GLY A 84 -4.17 -3.22 -11.90
CA GLY A 84 -5.10 -4.02 -12.68
C GLY A 84 -6.53 -3.46 -12.62
N GLY A 85 -7.47 -4.17 -13.23
CA GLY A 85 -8.87 -3.73 -13.21
C GLY A 85 -9.74 -4.33 -14.29
N GLY A 86 -9.22 -5.33 -15.02
CA GLY A 86 -9.89 -5.94 -16.16
C GLY A 86 -10.04 -4.97 -17.32
N TRP A 87 -11.00 -5.22 -18.20
CA TRP A 87 -11.39 -4.34 -19.29
C TRP A 87 -12.91 -4.40 -19.44
N CYS A 88 -13.48 -3.38 -20.05
CA CYS A 88 -14.88 -3.39 -20.46
C CYS A 88 -14.95 -3.61 -21.97
N SER A 89 -15.89 -4.44 -22.42
CA SER A 89 -15.97 -4.89 -23.83
C SER A 89 -17.09 -4.23 -24.64
N THR A 90 -17.96 -3.44 -24.01
CA THR A 90 -19.00 -2.66 -24.69
C THR A 90 -19.05 -1.25 -24.14
N VAL A 91 -19.56 -0.30 -24.93
CA VAL A 91 -19.74 1.09 -24.54
C VAL A 91 -20.58 1.20 -23.25
N GLU A 92 -21.64 0.41 -23.12
CA GLU A 92 -22.50 0.41 -21.92
C GLU A 92 -21.77 -0.12 -20.69
N ALA A 93 -20.94 -1.16 -20.85
CA ALA A 93 -20.12 -1.68 -19.75
C ALA A 93 -19.07 -0.66 -19.32
N CYS A 94 -18.45 0.03 -20.28
CA CYS A 94 -17.45 1.07 -20.02
C CYS A 94 -18.08 2.32 -19.38
N SER A 95 -19.27 2.73 -19.82
CA SER A 95 -20.01 3.83 -19.20
C SER A 95 -20.28 3.56 -17.71
N LYS A 96 -20.54 2.30 -17.32
CA LYS A 96 -20.66 1.95 -15.88
C LYS A 96 -19.35 2.14 -15.10
N HIS A 97 -18.19 1.91 -15.71
CA HIS A 97 -16.90 2.08 -15.03
C HIS A 97 -16.61 3.53 -14.65
N THR A 98 -17.14 4.51 -15.41
CA THR A 98 -17.00 5.96 -15.11
C THR A 98 -17.52 6.35 -13.73
N LYS A 99 -18.41 5.53 -13.15
CA LYS A 99 -19.04 5.75 -11.83
C LYS A 99 -18.25 5.08 -10.69
N SER A 100 -16.98 4.77 -10.92
CA SER A 100 -16.11 4.04 -9.98
C SER A 100 -14.65 4.43 -10.19
N ALA A 101 -13.77 3.97 -9.28
CA ALA A 101 -12.33 4.16 -9.40
C ALA A 101 -11.72 3.54 -10.67
N LEU A 102 -12.41 2.57 -11.32
CA LEU A 102 -11.93 1.92 -12.54
C LEU A 102 -12.09 2.76 -13.81
N GLY A 103 -12.78 3.90 -13.74
CA GLY A 103 -13.01 4.79 -14.88
C GLY A 103 -12.92 6.28 -14.55
N SER A 104 -12.69 6.63 -13.28
CA SER A 104 -12.67 8.01 -12.84
C SER A 104 -11.83 8.20 -11.59
N SER A 105 -10.92 9.17 -11.63
CA SER A 105 -10.09 9.53 -10.48
C SER A 105 -10.88 10.20 -9.37
N ASN A 106 -12.10 10.68 -9.65
CA ASN A 106 -12.98 11.30 -8.65
C ASN A 106 -13.43 10.32 -7.57
N PHE A 107 -13.31 9.01 -7.83
CA PHE A 107 -13.64 7.94 -6.89
C PHE A 107 -12.40 7.19 -6.36
N MET A 108 -11.20 7.70 -6.63
CA MET A 108 -9.97 7.10 -6.15
C MET A 108 -9.58 7.63 -4.77
N GLU A 109 -9.22 6.72 -3.88
CA GLU A 109 -8.55 7.04 -2.62
C GLU A 109 -7.11 6.49 -2.63
N ALA A 110 -6.24 7.03 -1.79
CA ALA A 110 -4.88 6.53 -1.63
C ALA A 110 -4.91 5.08 -1.09
N VAL A 111 -4.27 4.16 -1.81
CA VAL A 111 -4.23 2.75 -1.43
C VAL A 111 -3.00 2.45 -0.59
N GLN A 112 -3.16 1.63 0.44
CA GLN A 112 -2.02 1.10 1.19
C GLN A 112 -1.22 0.14 0.32
N LEU A 113 0.03 0.48 0.05
CA LEU A 113 0.92 -0.37 -0.72
C LEU A 113 1.54 -1.43 0.19
N ALA A 114 1.55 -2.70 -0.26
CA ALA A 114 2.02 -3.86 0.47
C ALA A 114 2.74 -4.86 -0.47
N GLY A 115 3.27 -5.97 0.07
CA GLY A 115 3.95 -7.00 -0.72
C GLY A 115 5.21 -6.46 -1.40
N ILE A 116 5.26 -6.48 -2.73
CA ILE A 116 6.37 -5.94 -3.53
C ILE A 116 6.63 -4.43 -3.30
N PHE A 117 5.67 -3.74 -2.66
CA PHE A 117 5.84 -2.35 -2.24
C PHE A 117 6.38 -2.18 -0.83
N SER A 118 6.47 -3.23 -0.01
CA SER A 118 6.96 -3.12 1.36
C SER A 118 8.37 -2.52 1.41
N LYS A 119 8.64 -1.64 2.39
CA LYS A 119 10.00 -1.15 2.71
C LYS A 119 10.75 -2.06 3.68
N ASP A 120 10.07 -3.09 4.20
CA ASP A 120 10.69 -4.10 5.03
C ASP A 120 11.42 -5.11 4.15
N GLN A 121 12.75 -5.16 4.27
CA GLN A 121 13.60 -6.07 3.50
C GLN A 121 13.25 -7.55 3.75
N SER A 122 12.70 -7.90 4.92
CA SER A 122 12.26 -9.27 5.21
C SER A 122 11.01 -9.67 4.43
N GLN A 123 10.20 -8.69 3.99
CA GLN A 123 9.00 -8.91 3.19
C GLN A 123 9.24 -8.70 1.70
N ASN A 124 10.24 -7.90 1.34
CA ASN A 124 10.57 -7.51 -0.02
C ASN A 124 12.10 -7.43 -0.20
N SER A 125 12.76 -8.58 -0.35
CA SER A 125 14.22 -8.63 -0.42
C SER A 125 14.80 -7.80 -1.57
N ASP A 126 14.07 -7.71 -2.67
CA ASP A 126 14.60 -7.24 -3.96
C ASP A 126 14.38 -5.74 -4.15
N PHE A 127 13.20 -5.24 -3.78
CA PHE A 127 12.76 -3.88 -4.11
C PHE A 127 12.53 -2.99 -2.89
N TYR A 128 12.80 -3.44 -1.65
CA TYR A 128 12.41 -2.70 -0.43
C TYR A 128 12.84 -1.24 -0.41
N ASN A 129 14.03 -0.94 -0.97
CA ASN A 129 14.63 0.38 -0.98
C ASN A 129 14.56 1.10 -2.34
N TRP A 130 13.82 0.56 -3.33
CA TRP A 130 13.63 1.20 -4.65
C TRP A 130 12.62 2.34 -4.58
N ASN A 131 12.64 3.23 -5.57
CA ASN A 131 11.48 4.10 -5.83
C ASN A 131 10.36 3.24 -6.38
N LYS A 132 9.15 3.37 -5.85
CA LYS A 132 8.02 2.53 -6.26
C LYS A 132 6.85 3.42 -6.67
N VAL A 133 6.39 3.21 -7.89
CA VAL A 133 5.25 3.92 -8.48
C VAL A 133 4.11 2.94 -8.65
N PHE A 134 2.95 3.28 -8.12
CA PHE A 134 1.70 2.59 -8.36
C PHE A 134 0.82 3.46 -9.26
N VAL A 135 0.79 3.15 -10.55
CA VAL A 135 0.01 3.85 -11.57
C VAL A 135 -1.44 3.38 -11.49
N ARG A 136 -2.38 4.31 -11.30
CA ARG A 136 -3.80 3.97 -11.11
C ARG A 136 -4.49 3.66 -12.42
N TYR A 137 -5.34 2.64 -12.41
CA TYR A 137 -6.07 2.18 -13.57
C TYR A 137 -7.38 2.95 -13.71
N CYS A 138 -7.62 3.57 -14.88
CA CYS A 138 -8.88 4.26 -15.14
C CYS A 138 -9.28 4.36 -16.63
N ASP A 139 -8.63 3.63 -17.53
CA ASP A 139 -8.86 3.76 -18.98
C ASP A 139 -9.82 2.71 -19.57
N GLY A 140 -10.16 1.66 -18.79
CA GLY A 140 -11.05 0.58 -19.24
C GLY A 140 -10.49 -0.35 -20.31
N ALA A 141 -9.26 -0.11 -20.78
CA ALA A 141 -8.62 -0.79 -21.90
C ALA A 141 -7.15 -1.18 -21.63
N SER A 142 -6.82 -1.52 -20.37
CA SER A 142 -5.51 -2.07 -19.98
C SER A 142 -4.32 -1.20 -20.42
N PHE A 143 -4.43 0.13 -20.28
CA PHE A 143 -3.41 1.11 -20.68
C PHE A 143 -3.03 1.09 -22.17
N SER A 144 -3.86 0.50 -23.05
CA SER A 144 -3.50 0.29 -24.47
C SER A 144 -4.30 1.14 -25.46
N GLY A 145 -5.44 1.70 -25.03
CA GLY A 145 -6.34 2.44 -25.90
C GLY A 145 -5.88 3.88 -26.22
N ASP A 146 -6.27 4.36 -27.41
CA ASP A 146 -6.34 5.79 -27.73
C ASP A 146 -7.57 6.09 -28.60
N ALA A 147 -8.77 5.82 -28.06
CA ALA A 147 -10.03 5.98 -28.77
C ALA A 147 -11.04 6.78 -27.95
N GLU A 148 -12.11 7.19 -28.62
CA GLU A 148 -13.22 7.91 -28.00
C GLU A 148 -14.54 7.42 -28.57
N TYR A 149 -15.53 7.26 -27.70
CA TYR A 149 -16.87 6.84 -28.06
C TYR A 149 -17.90 7.68 -27.31
N GLU A 150 -19.13 7.70 -27.82
CA GLU A 150 -20.28 8.28 -27.15
C GLU A 150 -21.18 7.15 -26.66
N ASP A 151 -21.68 7.24 -25.43
CA ASP A 151 -22.68 6.31 -24.92
C ASP A 151 -24.11 6.67 -25.36
N GLN A 152 -25.08 5.84 -25.00
CA GLN A 152 -26.47 6.00 -25.41
C GLN A 152 -27.11 7.30 -24.87
N ASP A 153 -26.52 7.88 -23.82
CA ASP A 153 -26.99 9.11 -23.17
C ASP A 153 -26.24 10.35 -23.70
N GLY A 154 -25.35 10.19 -24.67
CA GLY A 154 -24.55 11.29 -25.24
C GLY A 154 -23.28 11.63 -24.46
N ASN A 155 -22.89 10.80 -23.48
CA ASN A 155 -21.66 11.05 -22.71
C ASN A 155 -20.44 10.54 -23.48
N ARG A 156 -19.37 11.33 -23.50
CA ARG A 156 -18.09 10.94 -24.08
C ARG A 156 -17.33 10.00 -23.14
N LEU A 157 -16.82 8.93 -23.71
CA LEU A 157 -15.93 7.95 -23.06
C LEU A 157 -14.54 8.05 -23.67
N PHE A 158 -13.54 8.23 -22.82
CA PHE A 158 -12.15 8.47 -23.22
C PHE A 158 -11.29 7.24 -22.92
N PHE A 159 -11.00 6.43 -23.94
CA PHE A 159 -10.10 5.28 -23.82
C PHE A 159 -8.68 5.74 -24.08
N ARG A 160 -8.04 6.39 -23.10
CA ARG A 160 -6.74 7.07 -23.26
C ARG A 160 -5.58 6.37 -22.56
N GLY A 161 -5.66 5.05 -22.41
CA GLY A 161 -4.67 4.24 -21.70
C GLY A 161 -3.22 4.50 -22.12
N LEU A 162 -2.96 4.55 -23.43
CA LEU A 162 -1.61 4.81 -23.95
C LEU A 162 -1.13 6.22 -23.56
N ARG A 163 -2.00 7.22 -23.69
CA ARG A 163 -1.66 8.61 -23.33
C ARG A 163 -1.45 8.78 -21.84
N ILE A 164 -2.23 8.08 -21.01
CA ILE A 164 -2.05 8.06 -19.55
C ILE A 164 -0.68 7.49 -19.20
N TRP A 165 -0.30 6.36 -19.80
CA TRP A 165 1.02 5.77 -19.61
C TRP A 165 2.14 6.76 -19.98
N GLU A 166 2.08 7.35 -21.16
CA GLU A 166 3.09 8.32 -21.63
C GLU A 166 3.17 9.54 -20.71
N ALA A 167 2.03 10.13 -20.34
CA ALA A 167 1.99 11.31 -19.47
C ALA A 167 2.56 11.04 -18.07
N ILE A 168 2.28 9.87 -17.51
CA ILE A 168 2.83 9.48 -16.21
C ILE A 168 4.33 9.18 -16.33
N ILE A 169 4.78 8.52 -17.38
CA ILE A 169 6.23 8.30 -17.59
C ILE A 169 6.95 9.63 -17.73
N ASP A 170 6.45 10.59 -18.51
CA ASP A 170 7.03 11.93 -18.63
C ASP A 170 7.17 12.61 -17.27
N GLU A 171 6.11 12.60 -16.46
CA GLU A 171 6.10 13.14 -15.09
C GLU A 171 7.18 12.46 -14.22
N LEU A 172 7.32 11.14 -14.32
CA LEU A 172 8.32 10.39 -13.55
C LEU A 172 9.74 10.66 -14.03
N MET A 173 9.94 10.89 -15.34
CA MET A 173 11.24 11.28 -15.91
C MET A 173 11.74 12.57 -15.27
N GLU A 174 10.87 13.58 -15.14
CA GLU A 174 11.17 14.84 -14.44
C GLU A 174 11.44 14.62 -12.94
N LYS A 175 10.79 13.63 -12.34
CA LYS A 175 10.99 13.24 -10.94
C LYS A 175 12.20 12.35 -10.68
N GLY A 176 13.03 12.07 -11.69
CA GLY A 176 14.30 11.38 -11.58
C GLY A 176 14.35 9.99 -12.19
N LEU A 177 13.27 9.48 -12.80
CA LEU A 177 13.29 8.21 -13.53
C LEU A 177 14.29 8.27 -14.71
N ALA A 178 14.52 9.45 -15.28
CA ALA A 178 15.51 9.66 -16.33
C ALA A 178 16.95 9.31 -15.91
N ASN A 179 17.23 9.31 -14.61
CA ASN A 179 18.54 8.96 -14.03
C ASN A 179 18.54 7.54 -13.42
N ALA A 180 17.52 6.73 -13.69
CA ALA A 180 17.42 5.39 -13.18
C ALA A 180 18.55 4.51 -13.73
N LYS A 181 19.10 3.65 -12.88
CA LYS A 181 20.04 2.60 -13.26
C LYS A 181 19.31 1.31 -13.62
N GLN A 182 18.11 1.12 -13.07
CA GLN A 182 17.25 -0.04 -13.24
C GLN A 182 15.79 0.42 -13.17
N VAL A 183 14.96 -0.15 -14.05
CA VAL A 183 13.50 0.02 -14.10
C VAL A 183 12.89 -1.37 -14.33
#